data_AF-A0A9P8E5T3-F1
#
_entry.id   AF-A0A9P8E5T3-F1
#
_cell.length_a   1.000
_cell.length_b   1.000
_cell.length_c   1.000
_cell.angle_alpha   90.00
_cell.angle_beta   90.00
_cell.angle_gamma   90.00
#
_symmetry.space_group_name_H-M   'P 1'
#
loop_
_entity.id
_entity.type
_entity.pdbx_description
1 polymer ?
#
loop_
_entity_poly.entity_id
_entity_poly.type
_entity_poly.pdbx_seq_one_letter_code
_entity_poly.pdbx_strand_id
1 'polypeptide(L)'
;LLAEVATQTKYAPHVYHEEIYPHIQLAQKALLGDVLEMAVNSAHGLAFHRGLGVPTSPSSSTPMSKYLDADAIADFADSAYAAPNFAIVANGVESGELSKWVGQFFNNVPSSARAEITTPKSQYFGGEERIAHGSGNAMVLAFPGSSTPTGASYKPEIAVLAALLGGQSTIKWSPGFSLLSKASHKFQGANVETKSAIYSDAGLLSVSIKGSAKDVKGAAQEVVNALKQVAEGVSKEDFTKAKAAAKFKELEFGQNIDAGIELTGAGLVQGNKAYQIDEVAKGIDAVTEEQLKEAAKSIFENKATVSSVGDLYVLPYAEELGLKV
;
A
#
# COMPACT_ATOMS: atom_id res chain seq x y z
N LEU A 1 29.82 -1.40 6.76
CA LEU A 1 28.49 -1.97 7.06
C LEU A 1 27.58 -2.11 5.84
N LEU A 2 26.90 -1.06 5.33
CA LEU A 2 25.94 -1.22 4.21
C LEU A 2 26.57 -1.82 2.94
N ALA A 3 27.78 -1.37 2.57
CA ALA A 3 28.51 -1.94 1.45
C ALA A 3 28.89 -3.41 1.64
N GLU A 4 29.21 -3.82 2.87
CA GLU A 4 29.52 -5.23 3.20
C GLU A 4 28.26 -6.08 3.11
N VAL A 5 27.10 -5.57 3.54
CA VAL A 5 25.82 -6.26 3.36
C VAL A 5 25.50 -6.41 1.87
N ALA A 6 25.71 -5.38 1.05
CA ALA A 6 25.41 -5.46 -0.39
C ALA A 6 26.36 -6.38 -1.17
N THR A 7 27.64 -6.48 -0.77
CA THR A 7 28.67 -7.14 -1.61
C THR A 7 29.34 -8.37 -0.99
N GLN A 8 29.24 -8.56 0.33
CA GLN A 8 29.96 -9.60 1.08
C GLN A 8 29.05 -10.47 1.94
N THR A 9 27.73 -10.39 1.76
CA THR A 9 26.79 -11.26 2.48
C THR A 9 27.02 -12.72 2.07
N LYS A 10 27.10 -13.58 3.09
CA LYS A 10 27.25 -15.03 2.91
C LYS A 10 25.92 -15.71 3.19
N TYR A 11 25.35 -16.33 2.17
CA TYR A 11 24.10 -17.07 2.27
C TYR A 11 24.40 -18.53 2.66
N ALA A 12 24.60 -18.77 3.96
CA ALA A 12 24.92 -20.11 4.45
C ALA A 12 23.64 -20.95 4.63
N PRO A 13 23.57 -22.20 4.11
CA PRO A 13 22.38 -23.04 4.22
C PRO A 13 21.91 -23.30 5.65
N HIS A 14 22.85 -23.49 6.60
CA HIS A 14 22.48 -23.73 8.00
C HIS A 14 21.80 -22.52 8.65
N VAL A 15 22.30 -21.29 8.39
CA VAL A 15 21.66 -20.05 8.88
C VAL A 15 20.25 -19.90 8.31
N TYR A 16 20.08 -20.21 7.02
CA TYR A 16 18.76 -20.20 6.41
C TYR A 16 17.80 -21.17 7.09
N HIS A 17 18.21 -22.42 7.31
CA HIS A 17 17.34 -23.45 7.88
C HIS A 17 17.07 -23.29 9.39
N GLU A 18 18.07 -22.86 10.16
CA GLU A 18 17.99 -22.78 11.62
C GLU A 18 17.43 -21.44 12.11
N GLU A 19 17.80 -20.34 11.45
CA GLU A 19 17.40 -19.00 11.86
C GLU A 19 16.28 -18.45 10.98
N ILE A 20 16.45 -18.36 9.66
CA ILE A 20 15.53 -17.61 8.80
C ILE A 20 14.19 -18.35 8.61
N TYR A 21 14.24 -19.64 8.31
CA TYR A 21 13.06 -20.43 7.96
C TYR A 21 12.00 -20.48 9.09
N PRO A 22 12.37 -20.69 10.38
CA PRO A 22 11.40 -20.60 11.48
C PRO A 22 10.75 -19.22 11.63
N HIS A 23 11.48 -18.13 11.36
CA HIS A 23 10.92 -16.78 11.40
C HIS A 23 9.90 -16.55 10.29
N ILE A 24 10.16 -17.08 9.08
CA ILE A 24 9.19 -17.05 7.97
C ILE A 24 7.91 -17.80 8.37
N GLN A 25 8.04 -18.98 8.99
CA GLN A 25 6.88 -19.74 9.48
C GLN A 25 6.12 -18.99 10.58
N LEU A 26 6.81 -18.26 11.45
CA LEU A 26 6.18 -17.45 12.49
C LEU A 26 5.44 -16.26 11.87
N ALA A 27 6.04 -15.57 10.90
CA ALA A 27 5.39 -14.48 10.16
C ALA A 27 4.15 -14.97 9.41
N GLN A 28 4.22 -16.16 8.79
CA GLN A 28 3.06 -16.79 8.16
C GLN A 28 1.95 -17.06 9.17
N LYS A 29 2.26 -17.60 10.35
CA LYS A 29 1.26 -17.82 11.41
C LYS A 29 0.66 -16.51 11.93
N ALA A 30 1.48 -15.47 12.07
CA ALA A 30 1.01 -14.14 12.48
C ALA A 30 0.02 -13.57 11.46
N LEU A 31 0.35 -13.65 10.16
CA LEU A 31 -0.53 -13.22 9.09
C LEU A 31 -1.86 -13.99 9.09
N LEU A 32 -1.81 -15.32 9.25
CA LEU A 32 -3.03 -16.15 9.35
C LEU A 32 -3.86 -15.86 10.61
N GLY A 33 -3.28 -15.21 11.62
CA GLY A 33 -3.97 -14.80 12.83
C GLY A 33 -4.74 -13.47 12.68
N ASP A 34 -4.32 -12.58 11.77
CA ASP A 34 -4.95 -11.27 11.56
C ASP A 34 -5.84 -11.26 10.33
N VAL A 35 -7.15 -11.32 10.58
CA VAL A 35 -8.20 -11.24 9.56
C VAL A 35 -8.10 -9.99 8.68
N LEU A 36 -7.60 -8.87 9.19
CA LEU A 36 -7.47 -7.64 8.42
C LEU A 36 -6.30 -7.72 7.43
N GLU A 37 -5.13 -8.17 7.88
CA GLU A 37 -3.98 -8.35 6.99
C GLU A 37 -4.26 -9.42 5.92
N MET A 38 -4.98 -10.49 6.28
CA MET A 38 -5.46 -11.48 5.32
C MET A 38 -6.36 -10.85 4.25
N ALA A 39 -7.34 -10.03 4.67
CA ALA A 39 -8.26 -9.35 3.76
C ALA A 39 -7.52 -8.36 2.83
N VAL A 40 -6.56 -7.62 3.38
CA VAL A 40 -5.73 -6.69 2.58
C VAL A 40 -4.88 -7.45 1.57
N ASN A 41 -4.23 -8.54 1.96
CA ASN A 41 -3.40 -9.34 1.06
C ASN A 41 -4.23 -10.01 -0.04
N SER A 42 -5.40 -10.56 0.31
CA SER A 42 -6.38 -11.07 -0.66
C SER A 42 -6.83 -9.98 -1.63
N ALA A 43 -7.15 -8.77 -1.13
CA ALA A 43 -7.51 -7.65 -1.99
C ALA A 43 -6.36 -7.26 -2.95
N HIS A 44 -5.10 -7.31 -2.53
CA HIS A 44 -3.97 -7.06 -3.44
C HIS A 44 -3.84 -8.16 -4.51
N GLY A 45 -4.01 -9.43 -4.14
CA GLY A 45 -3.97 -10.57 -5.07
C GLY A 45 -5.07 -10.54 -6.12
N LEU A 46 -6.27 -10.10 -5.75
CA LEU A 46 -7.39 -9.89 -6.66
C LEU A 46 -7.22 -8.64 -7.53
N ALA A 47 -6.76 -7.53 -6.94
CA ALA A 47 -6.52 -6.30 -7.68
C ALA A 47 -5.43 -6.50 -8.74
N PHE A 48 -4.36 -7.22 -8.40
CA PHE A 48 -3.20 -7.45 -9.25
C PHE A 48 -2.85 -8.93 -9.29
N HIS A 49 -3.05 -9.62 -10.41
CA HIS A 49 -2.75 -11.07 -10.48
C HIS A 49 -1.26 -11.42 -10.33
N ARG A 50 -0.35 -10.45 -10.54
CA ARG A 50 1.11 -10.62 -10.49
C ARG A 50 1.75 -9.34 -9.96
N GLY A 51 3.02 -9.43 -9.54
CA GLY A 51 3.74 -8.29 -8.99
C GLY A 51 3.14 -7.85 -7.66
N LEU A 52 2.38 -6.76 -7.66
CA LEU A 52 1.78 -6.15 -6.46
C LEU A 52 0.77 -7.03 -5.71
N GLY A 53 0.22 -8.07 -6.35
CA GLY A 53 -0.64 -9.03 -5.65
C GLY A 53 0.07 -10.24 -5.08
N VAL A 54 1.39 -10.33 -5.27
CA VAL A 54 2.20 -11.31 -4.53
C VAL A 54 2.36 -10.78 -3.11
N PRO A 55 1.95 -11.55 -2.09
CA PRO A 55 2.03 -11.09 -0.71
C PRO A 55 3.49 -10.98 -0.25
N THR A 56 3.78 -9.99 0.59
CA THR A 56 5.14 -9.76 1.15
C THR A 56 5.55 -10.84 2.14
N SER A 57 4.57 -11.45 2.81
CA SER A 57 4.76 -12.62 3.66
C SER A 57 4.03 -13.82 3.05
N PRO A 58 4.59 -15.04 3.11
CA PRO A 58 3.95 -16.22 2.55
C PRO A 58 2.58 -16.47 3.18
N SER A 59 1.50 -16.21 2.43
CA SER A 59 0.12 -16.37 2.89
C SER A 59 -0.48 -17.74 2.55
N SER A 60 0.11 -18.45 1.59
CA SER A 60 -0.40 -19.71 1.06
C SER A 60 0.32 -20.93 1.65
N SER A 61 -0.34 -22.08 1.58
CA SER A 61 0.27 -23.39 1.84
C SER A 61 1.25 -23.85 0.75
N THR A 62 1.72 -22.94 -0.11
CA THR A 62 2.71 -23.26 -1.15
C THR A 62 3.95 -23.83 -0.47
N PRO A 63 4.47 -24.99 -0.94
CA PRO A 63 5.62 -25.63 -0.32
C PRO A 63 6.86 -24.74 -0.51
N MET A 64 7.13 -23.88 0.48
CA MET A 64 8.27 -22.96 0.50
C MET A 64 9.60 -23.69 0.30
N SER A 65 9.71 -24.90 0.85
CA SER A 65 10.89 -25.75 0.71
C SER A 65 11.21 -26.19 -0.73
N LYS A 66 10.31 -26.00 -1.69
CA LYS A 66 10.58 -26.30 -3.11
C LYS A 66 11.10 -25.11 -3.91
N TYR A 67 10.85 -23.89 -3.45
CA TYR A 67 11.07 -22.66 -4.23
C TYR A 67 11.98 -21.67 -3.51
N LEU A 68 12.34 -21.95 -2.26
CA LEU A 68 13.17 -21.09 -1.44
C LEU A 68 14.27 -21.94 -0.79
N ASP A 69 15.51 -21.63 -1.15
CA ASP A 69 16.73 -22.12 -0.54
C ASP A 69 17.76 -20.98 -0.48
N ALA A 70 18.90 -21.24 0.17
CA ALA A 70 19.94 -20.24 0.34
C ALA A 70 20.54 -19.77 -1.01
N ASP A 71 20.61 -20.68 -1.99
CA ASP A 71 21.19 -20.39 -3.30
C ASP A 71 20.26 -19.48 -4.12
N ALA A 72 18.95 -19.71 -4.12
CA ALA A 72 17.96 -18.84 -4.77
C ALA A 72 17.95 -17.43 -4.15
N ILE A 73 18.14 -17.31 -2.84
CA ILE A 73 18.26 -16.01 -2.16
C ILE A 73 19.55 -15.30 -2.62
N ALA A 74 20.66 -16.03 -2.72
CA ALA A 74 21.94 -15.48 -3.20
C ALA A 74 21.85 -15.02 -4.65
N ASP A 75 21.27 -15.83 -5.55
CA ASP A 75 21.08 -15.48 -6.96
C ASP A 75 20.19 -14.25 -7.14
N PHE A 76 19.14 -14.12 -6.33
CA PHE A 76 18.31 -12.91 -6.32
C PHE A 76 19.07 -11.70 -5.79
N ALA A 77 19.87 -11.85 -4.73
CA ALA A 77 20.67 -10.78 -4.15
C ALA A 77 21.74 -10.27 -5.14
N ASP A 78 22.41 -11.15 -5.87
CA ASP A 78 23.37 -10.79 -6.93
C ASP A 78 22.70 -9.97 -8.05
N SER A 79 21.41 -10.21 -8.30
CA SER A 79 20.64 -9.46 -9.29
C SER A 79 20.14 -8.12 -8.72
N ALA A 80 19.74 -8.08 -7.45
CA ALA A 80 19.19 -6.90 -6.80
C ALA A 80 20.27 -5.87 -6.40
N TYR A 81 21.40 -6.33 -5.86
CA TYR A 81 22.53 -5.49 -5.45
C TYR A 81 23.52 -5.22 -6.60
N ALA A 82 23.00 -4.97 -7.80
CA ALA A 82 23.79 -4.54 -8.94
C ALA A 82 23.68 -3.01 -9.12
N ALA A 83 24.73 -2.39 -9.66
CA ALA A 83 24.81 -0.94 -9.86
C ALA A 83 23.57 -0.27 -10.51
N PRO A 84 22.89 -0.86 -11.52
CA PRO A 84 21.68 -0.25 -12.09
C PRO A 84 20.43 -0.35 -11.20
N ASN A 85 20.42 -1.23 -10.18
CA ASN A 85 19.21 -1.64 -9.46
C ASN A 85 19.09 -1.04 -8.05
N PHE A 86 20.08 -0.29 -7.58
CA PHE A 86 19.99 0.41 -6.29
C PHE A 86 20.61 1.82 -6.37
N ALA A 87 20.13 2.69 -5.48
CA ALA A 87 20.65 4.05 -5.30
C ALA A 87 21.03 4.27 -3.84
N ILE A 88 22.08 5.04 -3.60
CA ILE A 88 22.49 5.46 -2.25
C ILE A 88 22.00 6.87 -2.03
N VAL A 89 21.13 7.03 -1.04
CA VAL A 89 20.57 8.32 -0.64
C VAL A 89 20.99 8.60 0.79
N ALA A 90 21.50 9.81 1.02
CA ALA A 90 21.86 10.28 2.34
C ALA A 90 21.29 11.69 2.54
N ASN A 91 20.85 11.98 3.77
CA ASN A 91 20.44 13.31 4.18
C ASN A 91 21.46 13.85 5.21
N GLY A 92 21.83 15.12 5.09
CA GLY A 92 22.75 15.79 6.02
C GLY A 92 24.24 15.47 5.83
N VAL A 93 24.65 14.92 4.69
CA VAL A 93 26.05 14.61 4.37
C VAL A 93 26.52 15.45 3.18
N GLU A 94 27.77 15.92 3.22
CA GLU A 94 28.37 16.62 2.09
C GLU A 94 28.53 15.68 0.89
N SER A 95 28.06 16.11 -0.29
CA SER A 95 28.08 15.30 -1.52
C SER A 95 29.47 14.79 -1.90
N GLY A 96 30.51 15.60 -1.66
CA GLY A 96 31.91 15.23 -1.91
C GLY A 96 32.39 14.10 -1.01
N GLU A 97 32.06 14.14 0.29
CA GLU A 97 32.40 13.09 1.23
C GLU A 97 31.62 11.80 0.96
N LEU A 98 30.32 11.91 0.67
CA LEU A 98 29.48 10.77 0.30
C LEU A 98 30.07 10.04 -0.92
N SER A 99 30.39 10.79 -1.98
CA SER A 99 30.96 10.24 -3.21
C SER A 99 32.29 9.55 -2.97
N LYS A 100 33.15 10.14 -2.10
CA LYS A 100 34.42 9.55 -1.70
C LYS A 100 34.22 8.20 -1.00
N TRP A 101 33.31 8.12 -0.02
CA TRP A 101 33.07 6.90 0.73
C TRP A 101 32.37 5.82 -0.13
N VAL A 102 31.41 6.23 -0.95
CA VAL A 102 30.74 5.32 -1.89
C VAL A 102 31.76 4.73 -2.87
N GLY A 103 32.61 5.57 -3.47
CA GLY A 103 33.69 5.15 -4.36
C GLY A 103 34.83 4.40 -3.66
N GLN A 104 34.87 4.32 -2.33
CA GLN A 104 35.84 3.49 -1.61
C GLN A 104 35.26 2.12 -1.25
N PHE A 105 34.00 2.08 -0.79
CA PHE A 105 33.40 0.89 -0.20
C PHE A 105 32.51 0.08 -1.16
N PHE A 106 31.90 0.71 -2.16
CA PHE A 106 31.01 0.05 -3.12
C PHE A 106 31.73 -0.38 -4.42
N ASN A 107 33.07 -0.45 -4.41
CA ASN A 107 33.88 -0.83 -5.58
C ASN A 107 33.65 -2.25 -6.09
N ASN A 108 33.17 -3.14 -5.21
CA ASN A 108 32.94 -4.55 -5.54
C ASN A 108 31.51 -4.83 -6.01
N VAL A 109 30.70 -3.79 -6.23
CA VAL A 109 29.34 -3.94 -6.74
C VAL A 109 29.37 -4.36 -8.21
N PRO A 110 28.62 -5.38 -8.62
CA PRO A 110 28.49 -5.76 -10.03
C PRO A 110 28.00 -4.59 -10.89
N SER A 111 28.71 -4.30 -11.98
CA SER A 111 28.33 -3.24 -12.93
C SER A 111 27.09 -3.60 -13.76
N SER A 112 26.72 -4.88 -13.79
CA SER A 112 25.52 -5.40 -14.45
C SER A 112 24.84 -6.42 -13.55
N ALA A 113 23.52 -6.51 -13.63
CA ALA A 113 22.74 -7.49 -12.87
C ALA A 113 22.96 -8.89 -13.45
N ARG A 114 23.08 -9.89 -12.56
CA ARG A 114 23.20 -11.31 -12.94
C ARG A 114 22.00 -11.81 -13.74
N ALA A 115 20.80 -11.36 -13.37
CA ALA A 115 19.57 -11.50 -14.12
C ALA A 115 18.79 -10.18 -14.13
N GLU A 116 18.03 -9.95 -15.20
CA GLU A 116 17.17 -8.77 -15.30
C GLU A 116 15.97 -8.92 -14.36
N ILE A 117 15.85 -8.01 -13.39
CA ILE A 117 14.66 -7.92 -12.53
C ILE A 117 13.57 -7.21 -13.33
N THR A 118 12.83 -7.99 -14.11
CA THR A 118 11.71 -7.46 -14.90
C THR A 118 10.50 -7.21 -13.98
N THR A 119 10.08 -5.95 -13.90
CA THR A 119 8.86 -5.54 -13.23
C THR A 119 7.80 -5.20 -14.29
N PRO A 120 6.98 -6.18 -14.72
CA PRO A 120 5.95 -5.90 -15.72
C PRO A 120 4.97 -4.87 -15.16
N LYS A 121 4.48 -3.99 -16.05
CA LYS A 121 3.51 -2.95 -15.67
C LYS A 121 2.31 -3.56 -14.97
N SER A 122 2.01 -3.04 -13.78
CA SER A 122 0.88 -3.42 -12.95
C SER A 122 -0.43 -3.18 -13.70
N GLN A 123 -1.27 -4.22 -13.78
CA GLN A 123 -2.60 -4.14 -14.37
C GLN A 123 -3.64 -4.46 -13.31
N TYR A 124 -4.67 -3.62 -13.23
CA TYR A 124 -5.76 -3.79 -12.29
C TYR A 124 -6.87 -4.64 -12.91
N PHE A 125 -7.29 -5.71 -12.23
CA PHE A 125 -8.29 -6.66 -12.74
C PHE A 125 -9.65 -6.59 -12.04
N GLY A 126 -9.68 -6.24 -10.76
CA GLY A 126 -10.89 -6.37 -9.92
C GLY A 126 -11.16 -7.82 -9.52
N GLY A 127 -12.04 -8.04 -8.55
CA GLY A 127 -12.38 -9.40 -8.11
C GLY A 127 -13.04 -9.45 -6.74
N GLU A 128 -13.72 -10.56 -6.45
CA GLU A 128 -14.29 -10.85 -5.12
C GLU A 128 -13.68 -12.14 -4.58
N GLU A 129 -13.23 -12.10 -3.32
CA GLU A 129 -12.80 -13.29 -2.59
C GLU A 129 -13.41 -13.29 -1.19
N ARG A 130 -13.77 -14.49 -0.74
CA ARG A 130 -14.42 -14.74 0.53
C ARG A 130 -13.67 -15.85 1.26
N ILE A 131 -13.04 -15.51 2.38
CA ILE A 131 -12.22 -16.43 3.18
C ILE A 131 -12.93 -16.65 4.52
N ALA A 132 -13.37 -17.88 4.79
CA ALA A 132 -13.98 -18.21 6.07
C ALA A 132 -12.92 -18.18 7.18
N HIS A 133 -13.16 -17.43 8.26
CA HIS A 133 -12.25 -17.35 9.39
C HIS A 133 -12.98 -17.29 10.73
N GLY A 134 -12.44 -17.99 11.75
CA GLY A 134 -13.09 -18.12 13.06
C GLY A 134 -12.70 -17.06 14.09
N SER A 135 -11.63 -16.29 13.87
CA SER A 135 -11.09 -15.35 14.88
C SER A 135 -11.65 -13.93 14.82
N GLY A 136 -12.41 -13.57 13.78
CA GLY A 136 -12.92 -12.20 13.60
C GLY A 136 -13.52 -11.97 12.22
N ASN A 137 -13.95 -10.73 11.97
CA ASN A 137 -14.52 -10.31 10.69
C ASN A 137 -13.81 -9.06 10.17
N ALA A 138 -13.40 -9.10 8.91
CA ALA A 138 -12.87 -7.97 8.17
C ALA A 138 -13.42 -7.97 6.74
N MET A 139 -13.64 -6.77 6.20
CA MET A 139 -14.00 -6.56 4.80
C MET A 139 -13.14 -5.42 4.25
N VAL A 140 -12.55 -5.61 3.07
CA VAL A 140 -11.75 -4.61 2.38
C VAL A 140 -12.39 -4.34 1.03
N LEU A 141 -12.75 -3.07 0.80
CA LEU A 141 -13.21 -2.55 -0.48
C LEU A 141 -12.05 -1.80 -1.11
N ALA A 142 -11.55 -2.24 -2.26
CA ALA A 142 -10.41 -1.62 -2.91
C ALA A 142 -10.70 -1.23 -4.35
N PHE A 143 -10.10 -0.12 -4.77
CA PHE A 143 -10.33 0.54 -6.06
C PHE A 143 -9.00 1.01 -6.66
N PRO A 144 -8.94 1.25 -7.98
CA PRO A 144 -7.76 1.82 -8.62
C PRO A 144 -7.32 3.12 -7.94
N GLY A 145 -6.05 3.19 -7.53
CA GLY A 145 -5.47 4.33 -6.82
C GLY A 145 -4.47 5.14 -7.66
N SER A 146 -3.66 5.95 -6.97
CA SER A 146 -2.58 6.76 -7.55
C SER A 146 -1.22 6.09 -7.38
N SER A 147 -0.31 6.26 -8.35
CA SER A 147 1.11 5.93 -8.15
C SER A 147 1.82 6.95 -7.25
N THR A 148 3.09 6.70 -6.94
CA THR A 148 3.95 7.62 -6.19
C THR A 148 4.05 8.96 -6.91
N PRO A 149 4.34 10.05 -6.19
CA PRO A 149 4.57 11.36 -6.82
C PRO A 149 5.72 11.36 -7.83
N THR A 150 6.68 10.46 -7.66
CA THR A 150 7.80 10.21 -8.59
C THR A 150 7.43 9.24 -9.72
N GLY A 151 6.27 8.59 -9.64
CA GLY A 151 5.78 7.56 -10.56
C GLY A 151 5.08 8.11 -11.79
N ALA A 152 4.78 7.21 -12.73
CA ALA A 152 4.26 7.57 -14.06
C ALA A 152 2.76 7.92 -14.12
N SER A 153 2.00 7.60 -13.07
CA SER A 153 0.53 7.76 -13.02
C SER A 153 0.07 8.42 -11.72
N TYR A 154 0.75 9.49 -11.32
CA TYR A 154 0.43 10.24 -10.11
C TYR A 154 -0.89 11.02 -10.29
N LYS A 155 -1.83 10.80 -9.37
CA LYS A 155 -3.17 11.37 -9.32
C LYS A 155 -3.40 11.96 -7.92
N PRO A 156 -3.12 13.26 -7.71
CA PRO A 156 -3.27 13.90 -6.39
C PRO A 156 -4.73 13.92 -5.91
N GLU A 157 -5.70 13.78 -6.81
CA GLU A 157 -7.13 13.74 -6.49
C GLU A 157 -7.48 12.56 -5.59
N ILE A 158 -6.80 11.42 -5.76
CA ILE A 158 -7.02 10.22 -4.96
C ILE A 158 -6.55 10.40 -3.52
N ALA A 159 -5.47 11.15 -3.30
CA ALA A 159 -5.00 11.48 -1.95
C ALA A 159 -6.01 12.38 -1.22
N VAL A 160 -6.58 13.36 -1.93
CA VAL A 160 -7.66 14.21 -1.41
C VAL A 160 -8.92 13.38 -1.12
N LEU A 161 -9.27 12.45 -2.01
CA LEU A 161 -10.40 11.55 -1.80
C LEU A 161 -10.19 10.64 -0.59
N ALA A 162 -9.00 10.07 -0.42
CA ALA A 162 -8.66 9.25 0.75
C ALA A 162 -8.76 10.05 2.06
N ALA A 163 -8.31 11.31 2.05
CA ALA A 163 -8.43 12.20 3.21
C ALA A 163 -9.88 12.60 3.51
N LEU A 164 -10.70 12.80 2.48
CA LEU A 164 -12.12 13.09 2.62
C LEU A 164 -12.89 11.91 3.24
N LEU A 165 -12.64 10.70 2.73
CA LEU A 165 -13.26 9.46 3.20
C LEU A 165 -12.81 9.16 4.63
N GLY A 166 -11.50 9.11 4.88
CA GLY A 166 -10.93 8.90 6.20
C GLY A 166 -11.45 7.63 6.89
N GLY A 167 -12.03 7.77 8.08
CA GLY A 167 -12.50 6.66 8.91
C GLY A 167 -11.68 6.49 10.18
N GLN A 168 -10.35 6.65 10.10
CA GLN A 168 -9.49 6.63 11.27
C GLN A 168 -9.53 7.98 12.00
N SER A 169 -9.76 7.95 13.31
CA SER A 169 -9.70 9.14 14.14
C SER A 169 -8.26 9.46 14.53
N THR A 170 -7.84 10.70 14.32
CA THR A 170 -6.54 11.22 14.78
C THR A 170 -6.50 11.39 16.31
N ILE A 171 -7.67 11.46 16.96
CA ILE A 171 -7.78 11.63 18.42
C ILE A 171 -8.25 10.32 19.04
N LYS A 172 -7.46 9.78 19.96
CA LYS A 172 -7.82 8.58 20.72
C LYS A 172 -9.18 8.79 21.40
N TRP A 173 -10.12 7.85 21.20
CA TRP A 173 -11.48 7.88 21.76
C TRP A 173 -12.44 8.93 21.18
N SER A 174 -12.03 9.68 20.15
CA SER A 174 -12.97 10.48 19.37
C SER A 174 -13.45 9.65 18.19
N PRO A 175 -14.73 9.73 17.80
CA PRO A 175 -15.22 9.07 16.61
C PRO A 175 -14.55 9.61 15.33
N GLY A 176 -13.94 10.79 15.36
CA GLY A 176 -13.36 11.48 14.20
C GLY A 176 -14.35 12.42 13.50
N PHE A 177 -13.88 13.15 12.48
CA PHE A 177 -14.69 14.12 11.73
C PHE A 177 -14.83 13.81 10.24
N SER A 178 -14.14 12.79 9.74
CA SER A 178 -14.18 12.39 8.33
C SER A 178 -15.53 11.75 7.96
N LEU A 179 -15.83 11.68 6.66
CA LEU A 179 -17.14 11.22 6.19
C LEU A 179 -17.44 9.79 6.66
N LEU A 180 -16.48 8.88 6.53
CA LEU A 180 -16.68 7.50 6.93
C LEU A 180 -16.73 7.32 8.45
N SER A 181 -16.02 8.16 9.20
CA SER A 181 -16.07 8.19 10.66
C SER A 181 -17.44 8.61 11.19
N LYS A 182 -18.08 9.60 10.56
CA LYS A 182 -19.47 9.99 10.87
C LYS A 182 -20.46 8.89 10.49
N ALA A 183 -20.24 8.25 9.35
CA ALA A 183 -21.10 7.18 8.83
C ALA A 183 -21.01 5.90 9.70
N SER A 184 -19.81 5.57 10.20
CA SER A 184 -19.54 4.39 11.02
C SER A 184 -19.85 4.58 12.50
N HIS A 185 -20.10 5.81 12.98
CA HIS A 185 -20.43 6.08 14.39
C HIS A 185 -21.62 5.27 14.92
N LYS A 186 -22.56 4.88 14.03
CA LYS A 186 -23.71 4.03 14.38
C LYS A 186 -23.27 2.60 14.76
N PHE A 187 -22.09 2.17 14.32
CA PHE A 187 -21.54 0.82 14.44
C PHE A 187 -20.30 0.84 15.32
N GLN A 188 -20.50 1.00 16.63
CA GLN A 188 -19.40 1.13 17.61
C GLN A 188 -18.46 -0.08 17.67
N GLY A 189 -18.89 -1.24 17.17
CA GLY A 189 -18.09 -2.45 17.04
C GLY A 189 -17.34 -2.60 15.72
N ALA A 190 -17.43 -1.64 14.80
CA ALA A 190 -16.69 -1.61 13.53
C ALA A 190 -15.69 -0.46 13.48
N ASN A 191 -14.45 -0.78 13.14
CA ASN A 191 -13.42 0.19 12.82
C ASN A 191 -13.29 0.29 11.31
N VAL A 192 -13.40 1.51 10.77
CA VAL A 192 -13.31 1.79 9.33
C VAL A 192 -12.07 2.64 9.09
N GLU A 193 -11.22 2.24 8.15
CA GLU A 193 -10.01 2.97 7.79
C GLU A 193 -9.90 3.06 6.27
N THR A 194 -9.65 4.25 5.73
CA THR A 194 -9.31 4.43 4.32
C THR A 194 -7.80 4.60 4.18
N LYS A 195 -7.19 3.76 3.35
CA LYS A 195 -5.77 3.80 3.04
C LYS A 195 -5.56 3.86 1.53
N SER A 196 -4.78 4.83 1.08
CA SER A 196 -4.24 4.87 -0.27
C SER A 196 -2.86 4.21 -0.26
N ALA A 197 -2.76 2.98 -0.77
CA ALA A 197 -1.49 2.34 -1.04
C ALA A 197 -0.96 2.84 -2.38
N ILE A 198 0.29 3.29 -2.38
CA ILE A 198 0.88 4.03 -3.50
C ILE A 198 2.15 3.29 -3.92
N TYR A 199 2.23 2.90 -5.20
CA TYR A 199 3.36 2.18 -5.78
C TYR A 199 3.94 2.94 -6.97
N SER A 200 5.01 2.41 -7.56
CA SER A 200 5.74 3.04 -8.65
C SER A 200 4.91 3.35 -9.89
N ASP A 201 4.06 2.40 -10.29
CA ASP A 201 3.31 2.42 -11.54
C ASP A 201 1.80 2.20 -11.36
N ALA A 202 1.36 1.94 -10.12
CA ALA A 202 -0.03 1.74 -9.76
C ALA A 202 -0.30 2.21 -8.32
N GLY A 203 -1.58 2.25 -7.95
CA GLY A 203 -2.02 2.49 -6.59
C GLY A 203 -3.28 1.70 -6.30
N LEU A 204 -3.59 1.58 -5.02
CA LEU A 204 -4.80 0.95 -4.53
C LEU A 204 -5.42 1.82 -3.44
N LEU A 205 -6.60 2.38 -3.71
CA LEU A 205 -7.40 3.03 -2.69
C LEU A 205 -8.25 1.96 -2.01
N SER A 206 -8.03 1.72 -0.73
CA SER A 206 -8.72 0.68 0.03
C SER A 206 -9.47 1.27 1.24
N VAL A 207 -10.65 0.75 1.50
CA VAL A 207 -11.41 0.99 2.73
C VAL A 207 -11.49 -0.35 3.47
N SER A 208 -10.79 -0.45 4.59
CA SER A 208 -10.82 -1.58 5.49
C SER A 208 -11.87 -1.39 6.58
N ILE A 209 -12.62 -2.45 6.86
CA ILE A 209 -13.66 -2.48 7.89
C ILE A 209 -13.39 -3.72 8.74
N LYS A 210 -13.14 -3.55 10.04
CA LYS A 210 -12.87 -4.66 10.98
C LYS A 210 -13.83 -4.58 12.16
N GLY A 211 -14.46 -5.68 12.56
CA GLY A 211 -15.41 -5.64 13.67
C GLY A 211 -16.27 -6.88 13.87
N SER A 212 -17.41 -6.69 14.54
CA SER A 212 -18.45 -7.71 14.63
C SER A 212 -19.13 -7.90 13.26
N ALA A 213 -19.56 -9.12 12.90
CA ALA A 213 -20.08 -9.39 11.56
C ALA A 213 -21.29 -8.50 11.18
N LYS A 214 -22.18 -8.22 12.15
CA LYS A 214 -23.34 -7.34 11.93
C LYS A 214 -22.93 -5.88 11.73
N ASP A 215 -21.97 -5.41 12.51
CA ASP A 215 -21.46 -4.03 12.41
C ASP A 215 -20.67 -3.83 11.11
N VAL A 216 -19.89 -4.83 10.67
CA VAL A 216 -19.17 -4.80 9.39
C VAL A 216 -20.15 -4.71 8.23
N LYS A 217 -21.23 -5.51 8.23
CA LYS A 217 -22.29 -5.42 7.20
C LYS A 217 -22.92 -4.03 7.14
N GLY A 218 -23.30 -3.48 8.28
CA GLY A 218 -23.91 -2.15 8.36
C GLY A 218 -22.95 -1.04 7.93
N ALA A 219 -21.70 -1.10 8.40
CA ALA A 219 -20.67 -0.14 8.04
C ALA A 219 -20.32 -0.20 6.55
N ALA A 220 -20.24 -1.39 5.95
CA ALA A 220 -19.98 -1.54 4.52
C ALA A 220 -21.04 -0.86 3.65
N GLN A 221 -22.32 -1.00 4.02
CA GLN A 221 -23.41 -0.32 3.30
C GLN A 221 -23.30 1.20 3.41
N GLU A 222 -23.02 1.71 4.60
CA GLU A 222 -22.86 3.16 4.81
C GLU A 222 -21.60 3.70 4.11
N VAL A 223 -20.52 2.93 4.03
CA VAL A 223 -19.30 3.31 3.27
C VAL A 223 -19.63 3.48 1.79
N VAL A 224 -20.35 2.52 1.19
CA VAL A 224 -20.73 2.62 -0.23
C VAL A 224 -21.72 3.76 -0.47
N ASN A 225 -22.65 3.99 0.46
CA ASN A 225 -23.56 5.13 0.40
C ASN A 225 -22.79 6.46 0.48
N ALA A 226 -21.80 6.58 1.37
CA ALA A 226 -20.96 7.76 1.47
C ALA A 226 -20.12 7.97 0.19
N LEU A 227 -19.57 6.91 -0.40
CA LEU A 227 -18.88 6.99 -1.69
C LEU A 227 -19.82 7.49 -2.81
N LYS A 228 -21.07 7.03 -2.85
CA LYS A 228 -22.07 7.49 -3.82
C LYS A 228 -22.39 8.98 -3.63
N GLN A 229 -22.55 9.42 -2.37
CA GLN A 229 -22.75 10.85 -2.07
C GLN A 229 -21.57 11.70 -2.54
N VAL A 230 -20.33 11.24 -2.36
CA VAL A 230 -19.14 11.93 -2.85
C VAL A 230 -19.13 12.02 -4.39
N ALA A 231 -19.60 10.98 -5.09
CA ALA A 231 -19.73 10.98 -6.55
C ALA A 231 -20.84 11.92 -7.06
N GLU A 232 -21.89 12.16 -6.28
CA GLU A 232 -22.94 13.16 -6.57
C GLU A 232 -22.45 14.59 -6.30
N GLY A 233 -21.65 14.77 -5.26
CA GLY A 233 -20.90 15.99 -4.98
C GLY A 233 -20.67 16.23 -3.50
N VAL A 234 -19.64 17.02 -3.21
CA VAL A 234 -19.20 17.33 -1.84
C VAL A 234 -19.43 18.81 -1.54
N SER A 235 -19.67 19.15 -0.27
CA SER A 235 -19.74 20.54 0.17
C SER A 235 -18.37 21.24 -0.02
N LYS A 236 -18.37 22.54 -0.33
CA LYS A 236 -17.12 23.31 -0.48
C LYS A 236 -16.28 23.32 0.79
N GLU A 237 -16.94 23.29 1.94
CA GLU A 237 -16.27 23.23 3.23
C GLU A 237 -15.54 21.91 3.43
N ASP A 238 -16.21 20.78 3.15
CA ASP A 238 -15.60 19.45 3.30
C ASP A 238 -14.50 19.22 2.27
N PHE A 239 -14.66 19.75 1.05
CA PHE A 239 -13.60 19.76 0.03
C PHE A 239 -12.35 20.52 0.51
N THR A 240 -12.54 21.74 1.01
CA THR A 240 -11.42 22.58 1.50
C THR A 240 -10.73 21.93 2.69
N LYS A 241 -11.49 21.34 3.62
CA LYS A 241 -10.95 20.58 4.75
C LYS A 241 -10.17 19.35 4.30
N ALA A 242 -10.71 18.56 3.36
CA ALA A 242 -10.04 17.37 2.85
C ALA A 242 -8.74 17.70 2.11
N LYS A 243 -8.74 18.77 1.31
CA LYS A 243 -7.55 19.27 0.62
C LYS A 243 -6.47 19.73 1.60
N ALA A 244 -6.86 20.49 2.63
CA ALA A 244 -5.94 20.90 3.70
C ALA A 244 -5.40 19.70 4.49
N ALA A 245 -6.24 18.70 4.78
CA ALA A 245 -5.84 17.49 5.49
C ALA A 245 -4.88 16.61 4.67
N ALA A 246 -5.16 16.43 3.37
CA ALA A 246 -4.26 15.71 2.46
C ALA A 246 -2.90 16.40 2.37
N LYS A 247 -2.89 17.73 2.19
CA LYS A 247 -1.65 18.52 2.17
C LYS A 247 -0.89 18.41 3.49
N PHE A 248 -1.59 18.51 4.63
CA PHE A 248 -0.97 18.36 5.95
C PHE A 248 -0.29 16.99 6.09
N LYS A 249 -1.00 15.91 5.72
CA LYS A 249 -0.47 14.55 5.80
C LYS A 249 0.78 14.34 4.93
N GLU A 250 0.77 14.86 3.71
CA GLU A 250 1.92 14.76 2.79
C GLU A 250 3.11 15.61 3.25
N LEU A 251 2.86 16.81 3.80
CA LEU A 251 3.91 17.65 4.38
C LEU A 251 4.49 17.03 5.66
N GLU A 252 3.65 16.46 6.52
CA GLU A 252 4.07 15.76 7.74
C GLU A 252 4.92 14.53 7.38
N PHE A 253 4.48 13.75 6.38
CA PHE A 253 5.25 12.61 5.87
C PHE A 253 6.57 13.06 5.25
N GLY A 254 6.57 14.13 4.46
CA GLY A 254 7.77 14.70 3.85
C GLY A 254 8.76 15.32 4.83
N GLN A 255 8.30 15.81 5.99
CA GLN A 255 9.18 16.30 7.06
C GLN A 255 9.97 15.17 7.74
N ASN A 256 9.44 13.96 7.72
CA ASN A 256 10.16 12.81 8.25
C ASN A 256 11.33 12.44 7.32
N ILE A 257 12.54 12.53 7.86
CA ILE A 257 13.79 12.26 7.14
C ILE A 257 13.79 10.87 6.53
N ASP A 258 13.32 9.86 7.27
CA ASP A 258 13.33 8.45 6.83
C ASP A 258 12.43 8.26 5.61
N ALA A 259 11.22 8.80 5.68
CA ALA A 259 10.24 8.78 4.60
C ALA A 259 10.73 9.55 3.34
N GLY A 260 11.37 10.71 3.55
CA GLY A 260 11.94 11.50 2.46
C GLY A 260 13.09 10.78 1.74
N ILE A 261 13.96 10.09 2.50
CA ILE A 261 15.04 9.25 1.95
C ILE A 261 14.46 8.07 1.18
N GLU A 262 13.45 7.38 1.73
CA GLU A 262 12.79 6.24 1.09
C GLU A 262 12.16 6.62 -0.25
N LEU A 263 11.33 7.68 -0.28
CA LEU A 263 10.67 8.15 -1.50
C LEU A 263 11.66 8.65 -2.55
N THR A 264 12.72 9.33 -2.11
CA THR A 264 13.80 9.78 -3.00
C THR A 264 14.55 8.59 -3.57
N GLY A 265 14.89 7.60 -2.75
CA GLY A 265 15.55 6.37 -3.20
C GLY A 265 14.71 5.60 -4.21
N ALA A 266 13.43 5.39 -3.91
CA ALA A 266 12.50 4.71 -4.82
C ALA A 266 12.36 5.46 -6.16
N GLY A 267 12.22 6.79 -6.12
CA GLY A 267 12.13 7.63 -7.31
C GLY A 267 13.42 7.65 -8.15
N LEU A 268 14.58 7.61 -7.50
CA LEU A 268 15.87 7.55 -8.19
C LEU A 268 16.08 6.21 -8.90
N VAL A 269 15.75 5.09 -8.23
CA VAL A 269 15.91 3.74 -8.81
C VAL A 269 14.97 3.52 -10.01
N GLN A 270 13.75 4.04 -9.96
CA GLN A 270 12.73 3.71 -10.97
C GLN A 270 12.63 4.71 -12.12
N GLY A 271 12.89 5.99 -11.85
CA GLY A 271 12.67 7.06 -12.82
C GLY A 271 13.72 8.17 -12.80
N ASN A 272 14.79 8.00 -12.02
CA ASN A 272 15.82 9.01 -11.78
C ASN A 272 15.24 10.38 -11.35
N LYS A 273 14.12 10.36 -10.61
CA LYS A 273 13.43 11.56 -10.11
C LYS A 273 13.52 11.61 -8.60
N ALA A 274 14.13 12.68 -8.08
CA ALA A 274 14.13 12.94 -6.64
C ALA A 274 12.74 13.38 -6.19
N TYR A 275 12.37 12.99 -4.96
CA TYR A 275 11.13 13.43 -4.34
C TYR A 275 11.22 14.91 -3.97
N GLN A 276 10.22 15.71 -4.38
CA GLN A 276 10.15 17.15 -4.11
C GLN A 276 8.84 17.48 -3.42
N ILE A 277 8.90 17.74 -2.11
CA ILE A 277 7.73 18.00 -1.26
C ILE A 277 6.90 19.18 -1.78
N ASP A 278 7.57 20.24 -2.24
CA ASP A 278 6.90 21.45 -2.76
C ASP A 278 6.08 21.17 -4.02
N GLU A 279 6.54 20.26 -4.88
CA GLU A 279 5.81 19.87 -6.10
C GLU A 279 4.58 19.05 -5.76
N VAL A 280 4.70 18.13 -4.81
CA VAL A 280 3.57 17.32 -4.32
C VAL A 280 2.51 18.21 -3.67
N ALA A 281 2.93 19.13 -2.81
CA ALA A 281 2.03 20.08 -2.16
C ALA A 281 1.30 20.98 -3.17
N LYS A 282 1.99 21.47 -4.20
CA LYS A 282 1.37 22.24 -5.30
C LYS A 282 0.40 21.39 -6.11
N GLY A 283 0.72 20.11 -6.36
CA GLY A 283 -0.18 19.18 -7.05
C GLY A 283 -1.49 19.00 -6.29
N ILE A 284 -1.44 18.88 -4.96
CA ILE A 284 -2.64 18.81 -4.11
C ILE A 284 -3.38 20.15 -4.12
N ASP A 285 -2.67 21.28 -4.07
CA ASP A 285 -3.25 22.61 -4.15
C ASP A 285 -3.93 22.90 -5.50
N ALA A 286 -3.55 22.20 -6.58
CA ALA A 286 -4.14 22.34 -7.90
C ALA A 286 -5.44 21.52 -8.09
N VAL A 287 -5.73 20.56 -7.20
CA VAL A 287 -6.93 19.70 -7.31
C VAL A 287 -8.20 20.55 -7.24
N THR A 288 -9.10 20.33 -8.20
CA THR A 288 -10.43 20.97 -8.26
C THR A 288 -11.56 20.05 -7.81
N GLU A 289 -12.74 20.62 -7.55
CA GLU A 289 -13.93 19.86 -7.14
C GLU A 289 -14.41 18.92 -8.25
N GLU A 290 -14.26 19.32 -9.52
CA GLU A 290 -14.64 18.51 -10.68
C GLU A 290 -13.78 17.26 -10.78
N GLN A 291 -12.46 17.39 -10.62
CA GLN A 291 -11.56 16.24 -10.69
C GLN A 291 -11.80 15.25 -9.55
N LEU A 292 -12.19 15.74 -8.36
CA LEU A 292 -12.59 14.87 -7.24
C LEU A 292 -13.89 14.12 -7.56
N LYS A 293 -14.88 14.78 -8.16
CA LYS A 293 -16.14 14.12 -8.58
C LYS A 293 -15.88 13.08 -9.67
N GLU A 294 -15.02 13.40 -10.63
CA GLU A 294 -14.61 12.45 -11.68
C GLU A 294 -13.87 11.25 -11.09
N ALA A 295 -12.95 11.47 -10.15
CA ALA A 295 -12.27 10.40 -9.43
C ALA A 295 -13.26 9.50 -8.69
N ALA A 296 -14.22 10.09 -7.95
CA ALA A 296 -15.25 9.34 -7.23
C ALA A 296 -16.20 8.58 -8.17
N LYS A 297 -16.53 9.13 -9.35
CA LYS A 297 -17.31 8.41 -10.38
C LYS A 297 -16.53 7.25 -10.99
N SER A 298 -15.24 7.46 -11.26
CA SER A 298 -14.38 6.42 -11.84
C SER A 298 -14.28 5.18 -10.94
N ILE A 299 -14.43 5.34 -9.61
CA ILE A 299 -14.49 4.23 -8.65
C ILE A 299 -15.68 3.31 -8.90
N PHE A 300 -16.83 3.84 -9.33
CA PHE A 300 -18.04 3.06 -9.61
C PHE A 300 -18.15 2.57 -11.05
N GLU A 301 -17.46 3.24 -11.98
CA GLU A 301 -17.36 2.80 -13.37
C GLU A 301 -16.39 1.63 -13.53
N ASN A 302 -15.29 1.66 -12.79
CA ASN A 302 -14.31 0.60 -12.76
C ASN A 302 -14.80 -0.58 -11.92
N LYS A 303 -14.17 -1.73 -12.15
CA LYS A 303 -14.33 -2.90 -11.29
C LYS A 303 -13.77 -2.57 -9.90
N ALA A 304 -14.47 -3.00 -8.87
CA ALA A 304 -14.04 -2.97 -7.50
C ALA A 304 -13.36 -4.29 -7.15
N THR A 305 -12.52 -4.26 -6.12
CA THR A 305 -11.99 -5.45 -5.48
C THR A 305 -12.61 -5.56 -4.10
N VAL A 306 -13.23 -6.69 -3.79
CA VAL A 306 -13.85 -6.93 -2.48
C VAL A 306 -13.27 -8.19 -1.87
N SER A 307 -12.62 -8.05 -0.72
CA SER A 307 -12.16 -9.19 0.08
C SER A 307 -12.90 -9.23 1.40
N SER A 308 -13.52 -10.37 1.69
CA SER A 308 -14.25 -10.61 2.94
C SER A 308 -13.63 -11.77 3.70
N VAL A 309 -13.23 -11.55 4.95
CA VAL A 309 -12.60 -12.56 5.81
C VAL A 309 -13.38 -12.67 7.12
N GLY A 310 -13.90 -13.86 7.44
CA GLY A 310 -14.65 -14.09 8.70
C GLY A 310 -15.92 -14.91 8.52
N ASP A 311 -17.01 -14.50 9.19
CA ASP A 311 -18.33 -15.11 9.10
C ASP A 311 -19.02 -14.75 7.77
N LEU A 312 -18.77 -15.59 6.77
CA LEU A 312 -19.31 -15.43 5.42
C LEU A 312 -20.83 -15.56 5.34
N TYR A 313 -21.53 -16.02 6.39
CA TYR A 313 -22.98 -16.08 6.38
C TYR A 313 -23.61 -14.71 6.59
N VAL A 314 -22.94 -13.84 7.34
CA VAL A 314 -23.44 -12.51 7.69
C VAL A 314 -22.85 -11.44 6.76
N LEU A 315 -21.60 -11.62 6.32
CA LEU A 315 -20.91 -10.64 5.48
C LEU A 315 -21.57 -10.51 4.09
N PRO A 316 -21.84 -9.27 3.63
CA PRO A 316 -22.53 -9.03 2.37
C PRO A 316 -21.67 -9.41 1.16
N TYR A 317 -22.33 -9.72 0.05
CA TYR A 317 -21.66 -9.84 -1.25
C TYR A 317 -21.36 -8.47 -1.86
N ALA A 318 -20.38 -8.39 -2.76
CA ALA A 318 -20.08 -7.16 -3.48
C ALA A 318 -21.29 -6.64 -4.29
N GLU A 319 -22.06 -7.56 -4.91
CA GLU A 319 -23.29 -7.24 -5.63
C GLU A 319 -24.37 -6.63 -4.73
N GLU A 320 -24.50 -7.11 -3.48
CA GLU A 320 -25.47 -6.58 -2.51
C GLU A 320 -25.14 -5.14 -2.11
N LEU A 321 -23.86 -4.76 -2.15
CA LEU A 321 -23.40 -3.40 -1.91
C LEU A 321 -23.59 -2.49 -3.15
N GLY A 322 -23.88 -3.08 -4.32
CA GLY A 322 -24.01 -2.38 -5.60
C GLY A 322 -22.66 -2.00 -6.21
N LEU A 323 -21.61 -2.76 -5.92
CA LEU A 323 -20.30 -2.64 -6.56
C LEU A 323 -20.22 -3.59 -7.76
N LYS A 324 -19.58 -3.15 -8.84
CA LYS A 324 -19.26 -4.01 -9.99
C LYS A 324 -17.90 -4.64 -9.75
N VAL A 325 -17.76 -5.93 -9.99
CA VAL A 325 -16.53 -6.71 -9.73
C VAL A 325 -16.00 -7.32 -11.03
#